data_AF-A0A842W832-F1
#
_entry.id   AF-A0A842W832-F1
#
_cell.length_a   1.000
_cell.length_b   1.000
_cell.length_c   1.000
_cell.angle_alpha   90.00
_cell.angle_beta   90.00
_cell.angle_gamma   90.00
#
_symmetry.space_group_name_H-M   'P 1'
#
loop_
_entity.id
_entity.type
_entity.pdbx_description
1 polymer ?
#
loop_
_entity_poly.entity_id
_entity_poly.type
_entity_poly.pdbx_seq_one_letter_code
_entity_poly.pdbx_strand_id
1 'polypeptide(L)'
;MSNKTELCTFREYYCMGCCLAPRKCPTRSELTAAIKANTVAFKQTKNSKKFAARENCGETKKCGVCNNQIFKGKKVICPLHPGNNNGKDLRKRKFCEINYLCPTQEEYNSWDRKLQKEFLAFVKSKKPDWYQYSINIDNGGYLKEFKKNF
;
A
#
# COMPACT_ATOMS: atom_id res chain seq x y z
N MET A 1 4.13 -15.63 5.80
CA MET A 1 4.61 -14.25 5.52
C MET A 1 5.02 -13.66 6.86
N SER A 2 6.16 -12.97 6.95
CA SER A 2 6.51 -12.31 8.22
C SER A 2 5.48 -11.21 8.52
N ASN A 3 5.09 -11.04 9.79
CA ASN A 3 4.04 -10.10 10.21
C ASN A 3 4.32 -8.64 9.83
N LYS A 4 5.56 -8.32 9.44
CA LYS A 4 6.05 -6.94 9.25
C LYS A 4 5.25 -6.08 8.27
N THR A 5 4.47 -6.70 7.37
CA THR A 5 3.71 -5.98 6.32
C THR A 5 2.28 -6.49 6.16
N GLU A 6 1.70 -7.14 7.19
CA GLU A 6 0.35 -7.70 7.12
C GLU A 6 -0.70 -6.62 6.79
N LEU A 7 -0.60 -5.42 7.37
CA LEU A 7 -1.50 -4.30 7.05
C LEU A 7 -1.22 -3.70 5.66
N CYS A 8 -0.04 -3.92 5.09
CA CYS A 8 0.26 -3.46 3.74
C CYS A 8 -0.52 -4.26 2.67
N THR A 9 -0.90 -5.51 2.97
CA THR A 9 -1.54 -6.44 2.01
C THR A 9 -2.65 -7.27 2.66
N PHE A 10 -3.50 -6.64 3.47
CA PHE A 10 -4.57 -7.33 4.19
C PHE A 10 -5.80 -7.65 3.31
N ARG A 11 -5.89 -8.90 2.82
CA ARG A 11 -7.06 -9.42 2.06
C ARG A 11 -7.42 -8.59 0.80
N GLU A 12 -8.48 -7.78 0.89
CA GLU A 12 -8.89 -6.85 -0.17
C GLU A 12 -8.30 -5.47 -0.05
N TYR A 13 -7.63 -5.21 1.06
CA TYR A 13 -7.06 -3.93 1.38
C TYR A 13 -5.55 -3.94 1.15
N TYR A 14 -5.07 -2.83 0.62
CA TYR A 14 -3.68 -2.64 0.28
C TYR A 14 -3.31 -1.22 0.66
N CYS A 15 -2.30 -1.10 1.51
CA CYS A 15 -1.80 0.21 1.92
C CYS A 15 -0.78 0.73 0.90
N MET A 16 -0.80 2.03 0.68
CA MET A 16 0.10 2.74 -0.20
C MET A 16 1.19 3.50 0.54
N GLY A 17 1.33 3.37 1.87
CA GLY A 17 2.23 4.19 2.70
C GLY A 17 3.67 4.30 2.18
N CYS A 18 4.34 3.17 1.91
CA CYS A 18 5.70 3.17 1.33
C CYS A 18 5.81 3.72 -0.10
N CYS A 19 4.66 4.03 -0.72
CA CYS A 19 4.53 4.54 -2.08
C CYS A 19 3.97 5.99 -2.12
N LEU A 20 3.60 6.54 -0.97
CA LEU A 20 3.15 7.91 -0.76
C LEU A 20 4.22 8.65 0.04
N ALA A 21 5.41 8.82 -0.54
CA ALA A 21 6.47 9.60 0.09
C ALA A 21 5.98 11.04 0.38
N PRO A 22 6.53 11.75 1.40
CA PRO A 22 5.81 12.73 2.23
C PRO A 22 5.55 14.11 1.60
N ARG A 23 5.46 14.23 0.27
CA ARG A 23 5.36 15.53 -0.42
C ARG A 23 4.07 15.64 -1.21
N LYS A 24 3.12 16.38 -0.62
CA LYS A 24 1.76 16.69 -1.09
C LYS A 24 0.92 15.43 -1.32
N CYS A 25 -0.04 15.18 -0.43
CA CYS A 25 -1.09 14.21 -0.68
C CYS A 25 -1.88 14.62 -1.92
N PRO A 26 -1.77 13.91 -3.05
CA PRO A 26 -2.68 14.12 -4.19
C PRO A 26 -4.12 13.93 -3.76
N THR A 27 -5.03 14.67 -4.40
CA THR A 27 -6.45 14.38 -4.27
C THR A 27 -6.74 12.96 -4.72
N ARG A 28 -7.84 12.37 -4.22
CA ARG A 28 -8.32 11.05 -4.67
C ARG A 28 -8.45 10.98 -6.20
N SER A 29 -8.84 12.08 -6.85
CA SER A 29 -8.97 12.16 -8.31
C SER A 29 -7.62 12.00 -9.00
N GLU A 30 -6.60 12.77 -8.57
CA GLU A 30 -5.24 12.71 -9.12
C GLU A 30 -4.60 11.33 -8.90
N LEU A 31 -4.79 10.74 -7.73
CA LEU A 31 -4.38 9.36 -7.45
C LEU A 31 -5.03 8.39 -8.43
N THR A 32 -6.35 8.48 -8.57
CA THR A 32 -7.11 7.57 -9.41
C THR A 32 -6.65 7.67 -10.87
N ALA A 33 -6.45 8.88 -11.39
CA ALA A 33 -5.96 9.10 -12.75
C ALA A 33 -4.54 8.55 -12.94
N ALA A 34 -3.63 8.84 -12.01
CA ALA A 34 -2.25 8.35 -12.07
C ALA A 34 -2.16 6.82 -12.01
N ILE A 35 -2.92 6.18 -11.11
CA ILE A 35 -2.96 4.72 -10.96
C ILE A 35 -3.60 4.07 -12.18
N LYS A 36 -4.66 4.65 -12.77
CA LYS A 36 -5.24 4.18 -14.04
C LYS A 36 -4.20 4.18 -15.16
N ALA A 37 -3.44 5.26 -15.31
CA ALA A 37 -2.37 5.35 -16.31
C ALA A 37 -1.30 4.26 -16.10
N ASN A 38 -0.86 4.06 -14.84
CA ASN A 38 0.08 2.98 -14.50
C ASN A 38 -0.50 1.59 -14.79
N THR A 39 -1.80 1.40 -14.58
CA THR A 39 -2.50 0.14 -14.87
C THR A 39 -2.47 -0.18 -16.36
N VAL A 40 -2.68 0.82 -17.22
CA VAL A 40 -2.56 0.67 -18.68
C VAL A 40 -1.13 0.28 -19.07
N ALA A 41 -0.13 1.00 -18.53
CA ALA A 41 1.28 0.67 -18.78
C ALA A 41 1.63 -0.76 -18.33
N PHE A 42 1.15 -1.19 -17.16
CA PHE A 42 1.37 -2.56 -16.69
C PHE A 42 0.76 -3.61 -17.63
N LYS A 43 -0.48 -3.39 -18.10
CA LYS A 43 -1.15 -4.28 -19.05
C LYS A 43 -0.37 -4.44 -20.36
N GLN A 44 0.29 -3.39 -20.83
CA GLN A 44 1.15 -3.45 -22.02
C GLN A 44 2.39 -4.32 -21.79
N THR A 45 2.99 -4.28 -20.60
CA THR A 45 4.17 -5.11 -20.29
C THR A 45 3.86 -6.59 -20.05
N LYS A 46 2.60 -6.92 -19.68
CA LYS A 46 2.09 -8.26 -19.37
C LYS A 46 2.86 -9.06 -18.29
N ASN A 47 3.88 -8.48 -17.65
CA ASN A 47 4.78 -9.19 -16.75
C ASN A 47 5.43 -8.24 -15.72
N SER A 48 5.36 -8.58 -14.43
CA SER A 48 5.97 -7.82 -13.33
C SER A 48 7.48 -7.57 -13.48
N LYS A 49 8.24 -8.53 -14.03
CA LYS A 49 9.68 -8.36 -14.30
C LYS A 49 9.92 -7.30 -15.38
N LYS A 50 9.18 -7.36 -16.49
CA LYS A 50 9.26 -6.35 -17.56
C LYS A 50 8.81 -4.98 -17.06
N PHE A 51 7.76 -4.95 -16.24
CA PHE A 51 7.32 -3.74 -15.57
C PHE A 51 8.44 -3.18 -14.68
N ALA A 52 9.08 -3.99 -13.84
CA ALA A 52 10.20 -3.54 -12.98
C ALA A 52 11.42 -3.03 -13.76
N ALA A 53 11.64 -3.51 -14.98
CA ALA A 53 12.81 -3.16 -15.79
C ALA A 53 12.75 -1.73 -16.38
N ARG A 54 11.58 -1.08 -16.41
CA ARG A 54 11.44 0.28 -16.95
C ARG A 54 12.30 1.31 -16.20
N GLU A 55 12.67 2.36 -16.92
CA GLU A 55 13.54 3.43 -16.40
C GLU A 55 12.92 4.09 -15.17
N ASN A 56 11.66 4.52 -15.27
CA ASN A 56 10.93 5.21 -14.20
C ASN A 56 10.36 4.29 -13.11
N CYS A 57 10.89 3.08 -12.96
CA CYS A 57 10.39 2.09 -12.01
C CYS A 57 10.56 2.57 -10.56
N GLY A 58 9.44 2.71 -9.85
CA GLY A 58 9.43 3.13 -8.44
C GLY A 58 9.48 4.63 -8.24
N GLU A 59 9.84 5.41 -9.25
CA GLU A 59 9.81 6.86 -9.17
C GLU A 59 8.40 7.37 -8.83
N THR A 60 8.38 8.46 -8.06
CA THR A 60 7.15 9.15 -7.68
C THR A 60 6.85 10.22 -8.73
N LYS A 61 5.62 10.23 -9.26
CA LYS A 61 5.16 11.30 -10.14
C LYS A 61 5.14 12.64 -9.40
N LYS A 62 5.06 13.75 -10.14
CA LYS A 62 4.89 15.11 -9.55
C LYS A 62 3.70 15.19 -8.59
N CYS A 63 2.66 14.38 -8.80
CA CYS A 63 1.51 14.26 -7.92
C CYS A 63 1.71 13.34 -6.69
N GLY A 64 2.93 12.90 -6.36
CA GLY A 64 3.17 12.08 -5.16
C GLY A 64 2.85 10.59 -5.30
N VAL A 65 2.42 10.14 -6.48
CA VAL A 65 2.03 8.74 -6.74
C VAL A 65 3.21 7.93 -7.27
N CYS A 66 3.55 6.81 -6.62
CA CYS A 66 4.54 5.87 -7.13
C CYS A 66 4.10 5.26 -8.48
N ASN A 67 5.01 5.24 -9.45
CA ASN A 67 4.78 4.65 -10.78
C ASN A 67 4.41 3.16 -10.75
N ASN A 68 4.65 2.46 -9.63
CA ASN A 68 4.37 1.03 -9.50
C ASN A 68 2.93 0.71 -9.07
N GLN A 69 2.13 1.69 -8.64
CA GLN A 69 0.77 1.42 -8.18
C GLN A 69 -0.19 1.21 -9.35
N ILE A 70 -0.96 0.13 -9.31
CA ILE A 70 -1.94 -0.24 -10.35
C ILE A 70 -3.28 -0.66 -9.72
N PHE A 71 -4.34 -0.62 -10.51
CA PHE A 71 -5.61 -1.27 -10.17
C PHE A 71 -5.59 -2.75 -10.58
N LYS A 72 -5.99 -3.62 -9.63
CA LYS A 72 -6.36 -5.02 -9.87
C LYS A 72 -7.78 -5.24 -9.35
N GLY A 73 -8.76 -5.14 -10.24
CA GLY A 73 -10.17 -5.04 -9.86
C GLY A 73 -10.43 -3.74 -9.09
N LYS A 74 -11.06 -3.85 -7.92
CA LYS A 74 -11.34 -2.70 -7.03
C LYS A 74 -10.17 -2.31 -6.11
N LYS A 75 -9.03 -3.01 -6.21
CA LYS A 75 -7.89 -2.88 -5.30
C LYS A 75 -6.75 -2.10 -5.96
N VAL A 76 -6.03 -1.29 -5.20
CA VAL A 76 -4.76 -0.68 -5.63
C VAL A 76 -3.62 -1.52 -5.09
N ILE A 77 -2.75 -2.04 -5.96
CA ILE A 77 -1.62 -2.90 -5.55
C ILE A 77 -0.31 -2.41 -6.16
N CYS A 78 0.80 -2.84 -5.58
CA CYS A 78 2.09 -2.83 -6.25
C CYS A 78 2.40 -4.25 -6.78
N PRO A 79 2.45 -4.47 -8.11
CA PRO A 79 2.73 -5.78 -8.70
C PRO A 79 4.17 -6.21 -8.48
N LEU A 80 5.02 -5.34 -7.92
CA LEU A 80 6.42 -5.63 -7.57
C LEU A 80 6.60 -6.00 -6.10
N HIS A 81 5.57 -5.82 -5.27
CA HIS A 81 5.61 -6.16 -3.84
C HIS A 81 5.80 -7.67 -3.65
N PRO A 82 6.58 -8.14 -2.65
CA PRO A 82 6.78 -9.57 -2.41
C PRO A 82 5.48 -10.33 -2.13
N GLY A 83 4.49 -9.68 -1.51
CA GLY A 83 3.14 -10.24 -1.32
C GLY A 83 2.40 -10.57 -2.63
N ASN A 84 2.82 -10.02 -3.77
CA ASN A 84 2.28 -10.30 -5.10
C ASN A 84 3.22 -11.13 -5.98
N ASN A 85 4.36 -11.60 -5.46
CA ASN A 85 5.42 -12.26 -6.24
C ASN A 85 6.03 -13.47 -5.48
N ASN A 86 5.21 -14.26 -4.80
CA ASN A 86 5.64 -15.45 -4.07
C ASN A 86 6.81 -15.17 -3.09
N GLY A 87 6.76 -14.02 -2.40
CA GLY A 87 7.80 -13.58 -1.48
C GLY A 87 9.02 -12.92 -2.13
N LYS A 88 9.14 -12.92 -3.45
CA LYS A 88 10.24 -12.24 -4.16
C LYS A 88 9.95 -10.74 -4.26
N ASP A 89 10.80 -9.92 -3.64
CA ASP A 89 10.71 -8.48 -3.79
C ASP A 89 11.29 -8.03 -5.14
N LEU A 90 10.46 -7.45 -6.01
CA LEU A 90 10.86 -6.91 -7.31
C LEU A 90 10.97 -5.38 -7.30
N ARG A 91 10.80 -4.73 -6.15
CA ARG A 91 10.91 -3.27 -6.01
C ARG A 91 12.37 -2.83 -6.10
N LYS A 92 12.63 -1.68 -6.74
CA LYS A 92 13.96 -1.05 -6.76
C LYS A 92 14.12 -0.18 -5.51
N ARG A 93 15.06 -0.53 -4.62
CA ARG A 93 15.30 0.17 -3.33
C ARG A 93 15.56 1.67 -3.47
N LYS A 94 16.19 2.11 -4.59
CA LYS A 94 16.48 3.52 -4.85
C LYS A 94 15.26 4.43 -4.81
N PHE A 95 14.08 3.92 -5.19
CA PHE A 95 12.87 4.72 -5.36
C PHE A 95 11.70 4.24 -4.49
N CYS A 96 11.91 3.18 -3.71
CA CYS A 96 10.89 2.61 -2.87
C CYS A 96 11.44 2.56 -1.45
N GLU A 97 10.72 3.19 -0.52
CA GLU A 97 11.01 3.13 0.90
C GLU A 97 10.58 1.76 1.45
N ILE A 98 11.28 0.71 1.04
CA ILE A 98 10.89 -0.69 1.33
C ILE A 98 10.97 -1.03 2.82
N ASN A 99 11.70 -0.24 3.60
CA ASN A 99 11.83 -0.36 5.05
C ASN A 99 10.87 0.57 5.81
N TYR A 100 10.10 1.40 5.10
CA TYR A 100 9.12 2.27 5.74
C TYR A 100 8.02 1.43 6.38
N LEU A 101 7.84 1.65 7.68
CA LEU A 101 6.69 1.18 8.44
C LEU A 101 5.94 2.42 8.90
N CYS A 102 4.66 2.51 8.59
CA CYS A 102 3.85 3.59 9.13
C CYS A 102 3.59 3.35 10.63
N PRO A 103 3.25 4.40 11.40
CA PRO A 103 3.01 4.25 12.84
C PRO A 103 1.99 3.16 13.20
N THR A 104 0.93 3.00 12.40
CA THR A 104 -0.05 1.90 12.59
C THR A 104 0.58 0.53 12.44
N GLN A 105 1.48 0.34 11.47
CA GLN A 105 2.12 -0.95 11.23
C GLN A 105 3.18 -1.26 12.29
N GLU A 106 3.91 -0.25 12.76
CA GLU A 106 4.86 -0.39 13.88
C GLU A 106 4.14 -0.85 15.15
N GLU A 107 3.08 -0.13 15.53
CA GLU A 107 2.26 -0.45 16.70
C GLU A 107 1.56 -1.82 16.54
N TYR A 108 0.97 -2.09 15.38
CA TYR A 108 0.37 -3.40 15.12
C TYR A 108 1.36 -4.55 15.30
N ASN A 109 2.61 -4.37 14.90
CA ASN A 109 3.65 -5.40 15.01
C ASN A 109 4.09 -5.66 16.47
N SER A 110 3.90 -4.70 17.38
CA SER A 110 4.24 -4.87 18.80
C SER A 110 3.17 -5.63 19.58
N TRP A 111 1.93 -5.68 19.05
CA TRP A 111 0.82 -6.37 19.69
C TRP A 111 0.89 -7.90 19.58
N ASP A 112 0.25 -8.56 20.53
CA ASP A 112 0.02 -10.00 20.45
C ASP A 112 -0.97 -10.37 19.32
N ARG A 113 -1.05 -11.66 18.98
CA ARG A 113 -1.94 -12.12 17.88
C ARG A 113 -3.42 -11.91 18.17
N LYS A 114 -3.84 -11.76 19.44
CA LYS A 114 -5.24 -11.54 19.79
C LYS A 114 -5.63 -10.11 19.45
N LEU A 115 -4.86 -9.14 19.94
CA LEU A 115 -5.11 -7.72 19.71
C LEU A 115 -4.93 -7.36 18.22
N GLN A 116 -3.97 -7.98 17.53
CA GLN A 116 -3.84 -7.87 16.07
C GLN A 116 -5.14 -8.31 15.34
N LYS A 117 -5.74 -9.45 15.74
CA LYS A 117 -6.99 -9.92 15.15
C LYS A 117 -8.16 -8.97 15.43
N GLU A 118 -8.25 -8.43 16.65
CA GLU A 118 -9.28 -7.47 17.04
C GLU A 118 -9.18 -6.19 16.21
N PHE A 119 -7.96 -5.67 16.01
CA PHE A 119 -7.74 -4.51 15.14
C PHE A 119 -8.12 -4.78 13.68
N LEU A 120 -7.75 -5.94 13.13
CA LEU A 120 -8.14 -6.32 11.77
C LEU A 120 -9.67 -6.44 11.62
N ALA A 121 -10.35 -6.96 12.65
CA ALA A 121 -11.81 -7.03 12.68
C ALA A 121 -12.45 -5.64 12.75
N PHE A 122 -11.88 -4.74 13.56
CA PHE A 122 -12.29 -3.34 13.64
C PHE A 122 -12.13 -2.63 12.29
N VAL A 123 -10.97 -2.73 11.64
CA VAL A 123 -10.76 -2.09 10.33
C VAL A 123 -11.74 -2.65 9.28
N LYS A 124 -12.01 -3.95 9.31
CA LYS A 124 -12.99 -4.58 8.41
C LYS A 124 -14.41 -4.07 8.66
N SER A 125 -14.80 -3.83 9.92
CA SER A 125 -16.15 -3.35 10.24
C SER A 125 -16.43 -1.96 9.69
N LYS A 126 -15.39 -1.15 9.46
CA LYS A 126 -15.49 0.17 8.81
C LYS A 126 -15.77 0.11 7.31
N LYS A 127 -15.65 -1.07 6.68
CA LYS A 127 -15.86 -1.28 5.23
C LYS A 127 -15.17 -0.21 4.35
N PRO A 128 -13.88 0.09 4.56
CA PRO A 128 -13.25 1.17 3.81
C PRO A 128 -13.10 0.83 2.34
N ASP A 129 -13.05 1.86 1.49
CA ASP A 129 -12.49 1.69 0.15
C ASP A 129 -10.95 1.72 0.17
N TRP A 130 -10.33 1.48 -0.98
CA TRP A 130 -8.87 1.42 -1.11
C TRP A 130 -8.18 2.71 -0.63
N TYR A 131 -8.81 3.87 -0.82
CA TYR A 131 -8.24 5.17 -0.48
C TYR A 131 -8.34 5.40 1.01
N GLN A 132 -9.53 5.21 1.58
CA GLN A 132 -9.79 5.32 3.02
C GLN A 132 -8.91 4.37 3.80
N TYR A 133 -8.81 3.11 3.36
CA TYR A 133 -7.93 2.13 4.01
C TYR A 133 -6.49 2.60 4.03
N SER A 134 -5.96 2.97 2.86
CA SER A 134 -4.55 3.36 2.77
C SER A 134 -4.24 4.58 3.62
N ILE A 135 -5.06 5.63 3.56
CA ILE A 135 -4.80 6.86 4.30
C ILE A 135 -4.91 6.62 5.80
N ASN A 136 -5.96 5.92 6.28
CA ASN A 136 -6.16 5.70 7.72
C ASN A 136 -5.17 4.71 8.33
N ILE A 137 -4.66 3.75 7.57
CA ILE A 137 -3.55 2.89 8.02
C ILE A 137 -2.26 3.69 8.04
N ASP A 138 -1.96 4.48 7.02
CA ASP A 138 -0.70 5.23 6.94
C ASP A 138 -0.60 6.33 8.02
N ASN A 139 -1.65 7.13 8.19
CA ASN A 139 -1.65 8.29 9.09
C ASN A 139 -2.04 7.98 10.55
N GLY A 140 -2.31 6.72 10.89
CA GLY A 140 -2.75 6.32 12.23
C GLY A 140 -4.22 6.59 12.56
N GLY A 141 -5.06 6.96 11.60
CA GLY A 141 -6.48 7.25 11.80
C GLY A 141 -7.23 6.08 12.44
N TYR A 142 -7.12 4.87 11.86
CA TYR A 142 -7.75 3.68 12.46
C TYR A 142 -7.10 3.26 13.76
N LEU A 143 -5.79 3.45 13.92
CA LEU A 143 -5.11 3.15 15.18
C LEU A 143 -5.68 3.99 16.33
N LYS A 144 -5.80 5.31 16.11
CA LYS A 144 -6.34 6.26 17.10
C LYS A 144 -7.79 5.94 17.42
N GLU A 145 -8.59 5.61 16.41
CA GLU A 145 -10.01 5.27 16.62
C GLU A 145 -10.17 3.95 17.38
N PHE A 146 -9.33 2.95 17.09
CA PHE A 146 -9.33 1.68 17.81
C PHE A 146 -8.99 1.88 19.30
N LYS A 147 -7.89 2.58 19.60
CA LYS A 147 -7.44 2.89 20.97
C LYS A 147 -8.37 3.78 21.80
N LYS A 148 -9.39 4.39 21.19
CA LYS A 148 -10.41 5.17 21.92
C LYS A 148 -11.56 4.28 22.43
N ASN A 149 -11.73 3.11 21.81
CA ASN A 149 -12.84 2.21 22.08
C ASN A 149 -12.40 0.92 22.79
N PHE A 150 -11.11 0.82 23.12
CA PHE A 150 -10.41 -0.29 23.77
C PHE A 150 -9.36 0.28 24.71
#